data_AF-A0A7X0IFA9-F1
#
_entry.id   AF-A0A7X0IFA9-F1
#
_cell.length_a   1.000
_cell.length_b   1.000
_cell.length_c   1.000
_cell.angle_alpha   90.00
_cell.angle_beta   90.00
_cell.angle_gamma   90.00
#
_symmetry.space_group_name_H-M   'P 1'
#
loop_
_entity.id
_entity.type
_entity.pdbx_description
1 polymer ?
#
loop_
_entity_poly.entity_id
_entity_poly.type
_entity_poly.pdbx_seq_one_letter_code
_entity_poly.pdbx_strand_id
1 'polypeptide(L)'
;MGQPQPGTGPLSPDFTGMDPPQMDAFINTLDHARSQIAEHTEAIRLALNAAALPTSSLNPITEIEHWIDTKLVELRRRNETARATSNLPGWTPEGTPHLIPYKEETHLTPAEARALGTALATRYKTIDPGALFDPGLDEKYQHIIDTLADHTADPNVTAAFFATLGLRHTLTLRHHLRRGLQESDDSAVDTVSKAFATAVTAGTATPGFATIANAMKNRAESHNDQQAIGDLISTGRFPTEWLAQVAAAQIFTLDAKATGKTLTPYLNALAEDPSAARLAIALATKDTPLPKDTFTTLVPPTPPTPDKRPDLATFLRTLNTRTSTDPTSADAFGKLLAAASGAYNEKDGAHTPEASRFAFTVMTTLDDVNLGEETRVHLSEIAGSYATEILEGANLGDRNHILDSSNTPVDSSLPGLKPAFRLSPEDTYRFLKTFTNNLANQIPFHAGMDRLTTRLVDEAVPQMIKSNDPTRLDDIFGALGNVRGFELTAREAWGNAKDQAAEETRQLQSLLIGNAMGVVGLAFEGGKAMIYTGLSAVCPTTTPPRMSLRVRSTRSERLT
;
A
#
# COMPACT_ATOMS: atom_id res chain seq x y z
N MET A 1 -1.94 -23.07 14.56
CA MET A 1 -0.87 -23.25 13.56
C MET A 1 -1.39 -24.24 12.52
N GLY A 2 -1.86 -23.74 11.37
CA GLY A 2 -2.32 -24.59 10.27
C GLY A 2 -1.12 -25.18 9.52
N GLN A 3 -1.22 -26.43 9.08
CA GLN A 3 -0.20 -27.03 8.23
C GLN A 3 -0.09 -26.29 6.89
N PRO A 4 1.11 -26.09 6.33
CA PRO A 4 1.28 -25.52 5.00
C PRO A 4 0.73 -26.47 3.94
N GLN A 5 0.03 -25.93 2.94
CA GLN A 5 -0.34 -26.70 1.75
C GLN A 5 0.92 -27.27 1.07
N PRO A 6 0.93 -28.53 0.62
CA PRO A 6 2.07 -29.09 -0.07
C PRO A 6 2.22 -28.49 -1.49
N GLY A 7 3.40 -27.96 -1.79
CA GLY A 7 4.03 -28.07 -3.12
C GLY A 7 3.45 -27.24 -4.28
N THR A 8 3.42 -25.90 -4.19
CA THR A 8 3.15 -25.02 -5.35
C THR A 8 4.27 -24.01 -5.65
N GLY A 9 5.45 -24.17 -5.03
CA GLY A 9 6.63 -23.36 -5.37
C GLY A 9 7.31 -23.82 -6.67
N PRO A 10 8.11 -22.96 -7.33
CA PRO A 10 8.84 -23.27 -8.57
C PRO A 10 9.90 -24.37 -8.44
N LEU A 11 10.10 -24.89 -7.22
CA LEU A 11 10.98 -26.01 -6.89
C LEU A 11 10.20 -27.31 -6.58
N SER A 12 8.87 -27.28 -6.70
CA SER A 12 8.03 -28.48 -6.55
C SER A 12 8.23 -29.39 -7.77
N PRO A 13 8.36 -30.72 -7.60
CA PRO A 13 8.42 -31.67 -8.71
C PRO A 13 7.20 -31.59 -9.64
N ASP A 14 6.08 -31.06 -9.14
CA ASP A 14 4.80 -30.94 -9.84
C ASP A 14 4.57 -29.53 -10.43
N PHE A 15 5.56 -28.64 -10.36
CA PHE A 15 5.46 -27.29 -10.93
C PHE A 15 5.55 -27.35 -12.46
N THR A 16 4.43 -27.06 -13.12
CA THR A 16 4.41 -26.79 -14.56
C THR A 16 4.31 -25.28 -14.75
N GLY A 17 5.34 -24.67 -15.36
CA GLY A 17 5.42 -23.23 -15.58
C GLY A 17 5.48 -22.89 -17.07
N MET A 18 4.82 -21.80 -17.48
CA MET A 18 4.91 -21.26 -18.84
C MET A 18 5.55 -19.87 -18.82
N ASP A 19 6.51 -19.64 -19.72
CA ASP A 19 7.09 -18.33 -20.03
C ASP A 19 6.39 -17.75 -21.27
N PRO A 20 5.50 -16.74 -21.13
CA PRO A 20 4.74 -16.25 -22.27
C PRO A 20 5.58 -15.61 -23.39
N PRO A 21 6.64 -14.83 -23.11
CA PRO A 21 7.61 -14.43 -24.14
C PRO A 21 8.22 -15.60 -24.91
N GLN A 22 8.68 -16.66 -24.23
CA GLN A 22 9.26 -17.82 -24.90
C GLN A 22 8.23 -18.62 -25.71
N MET A 23 7.02 -18.78 -25.18
CA MET A 23 5.92 -19.44 -25.88
C MET A 23 5.53 -18.68 -27.15
N ASP A 24 5.52 -17.35 -27.11
CA ASP A 24 5.25 -16.50 -28.28
C ASP A 24 6.33 -16.66 -29.37
N ALA A 25 7.59 -16.70 -28.97
CA ALA A 25 8.71 -16.97 -29.89
C ALA A 25 8.59 -18.36 -30.52
N PHE A 26 8.21 -19.37 -29.74
CA PHE A 26 7.96 -20.73 -30.23
C PHE A 26 6.80 -20.78 -31.24
N ILE A 27 5.67 -20.15 -30.92
CA ILE A 27 4.51 -20.03 -31.82
C ILE A 27 4.91 -19.39 -33.16
N ASN A 28 5.64 -18.28 -33.12
CA ASN A 28 6.09 -17.58 -34.32
C ASN A 28 7.05 -18.43 -35.15
N THR A 29 7.92 -19.20 -34.49
CA THR A 29 8.84 -20.13 -35.17
C THR A 29 8.08 -21.26 -35.86
N LEU A 30 7.07 -21.83 -35.18
CA LEU A 30 6.26 -22.91 -35.72
C LEU A 30 5.37 -22.45 -36.90
N ASP A 31 4.83 -21.23 -36.84
CA ASP A 31 4.07 -20.60 -37.92
C ASP A 31 4.94 -20.33 -39.16
N HIS A 32 6.18 -19.88 -38.94
CA HIS A 32 7.15 -19.72 -40.01
C HIS A 32 7.54 -21.05 -40.66
N ALA A 33 7.83 -22.08 -39.86
CA ALA A 33 8.15 -23.41 -40.35
C ALA A 33 6.99 -24.02 -41.15
N ARG A 34 5.75 -23.88 -40.67
CA ARG A 34 4.54 -24.30 -41.40
C ARG A 34 4.43 -23.64 -42.76
N SER A 35 4.72 -22.34 -42.84
CA SER A 35 4.70 -21.59 -44.09
C SER A 35 5.75 -22.09 -45.09
N GLN A 36 6.97 -22.40 -44.62
CA GLN A 36 8.02 -22.98 -45.45
C GLN A 36 7.67 -24.40 -45.94
N ILE A 37 7.11 -25.24 -45.06
CA ILE A 37 6.65 -26.58 -45.43
C ILE A 37 5.60 -26.46 -46.53
N ALA A 38 4.57 -25.62 -46.38
CA ALA A 38 3.53 -25.43 -47.38
C ALA A 38 4.09 -24.95 -48.74
N GLU A 39 5.03 -24.01 -48.72
CA GLU A 39 5.69 -23.52 -49.94
C GLU A 39 6.46 -24.64 -50.66
N HIS A 40 7.24 -25.42 -49.92
CA HIS A 40 7.99 -26.55 -50.47
C HIS A 40 7.08 -27.69 -50.94
N THR A 41 6.00 -27.99 -50.19
CA THR A 41 4.99 -28.99 -50.58
C THR A 41 4.35 -28.62 -51.91
N GLU A 42 3.94 -27.36 -52.09
CA GLU A 42 3.36 -26.91 -53.36
C GLU A 42 4.38 -26.89 -54.51
N ALA A 43 5.63 -26.50 -54.25
CA ALA A 43 6.69 -26.58 -55.27
C ALA A 43 6.91 -28.02 -55.75
N ILE A 44 6.94 -28.99 -54.81
CA ILE A 44 7.06 -30.41 -55.14
C ILE A 44 5.80 -30.89 -55.87
N ARG A 45 4.60 -30.46 -55.45
CA ARG A 45 3.34 -30.81 -56.09
C ARG A 45 3.31 -30.35 -57.55
N LEU A 46 3.76 -29.12 -57.82
CA LEU A 46 3.88 -28.58 -59.18
C LEU A 46 4.89 -29.37 -60.02
N ALA A 47 6.04 -29.75 -59.45
CA ALA A 47 7.05 -30.56 -60.14
C ALA A 47 6.53 -31.98 -60.47
N LEU A 48 5.84 -32.63 -59.53
CA LEU A 48 5.22 -33.95 -59.74
C LEU A 48 4.13 -33.88 -60.82
N ASN A 49 3.28 -32.85 -60.77
CA ASN A 49 2.25 -32.63 -61.79
C ASN A 49 2.85 -32.39 -63.19
N ALA A 50 3.93 -31.61 -63.28
CA ALA A 50 4.64 -31.37 -64.55
C ALA A 50 5.24 -32.66 -65.13
N ALA A 51 5.62 -33.61 -64.28
CA ALA A 51 6.09 -34.94 -64.66
C ALA A 51 4.98 -36.00 -64.81
N ALA A 52 3.69 -35.61 -64.68
CA ALA A 52 2.53 -36.50 -64.67
C ALA A 52 2.60 -37.64 -63.62
N LEU A 53 3.24 -37.37 -62.49
CA LEU A 53 3.35 -38.30 -61.37
C LEU A 53 2.24 -38.06 -60.32
N PRO A 54 1.78 -39.11 -59.61
CA PRO A 54 0.78 -38.96 -58.54
C PRO A 54 1.30 -38.11 -57.38
N THR A 55 0.46 -37.21 -56.85
CA THR A 55 0.79 -36.36 -55.69
C THR A 55 0.37 -36.98 -54.36
N SER A 56 -0.20 -38.19 -54.36
CA SER A 56 -0.72 -38.87 -53.15
C SER A 56 0.37 -39.15 -52.11
N SER A 57 1.64 -39.18 -52.50
CA SER A 57 2.77 -39.30 -51.59
C SER A 57 2.99 -38.06 -50.71
N LEU A 58 2.35 -36.93 -51.01
CA LEU A 58 2.39 -35.70 -50.21
C LEU A 58 1.33 -35.64 -49.12
N ASN A 59 0.34 -36.55 -49.12
CA ASN A 59 -0.75 -36.56 -48.14
C ASN A 59 -0.27 -36.52 -46.68
N PRO A 60 0.78 -37.28 -46.26
CA PRO A 60 1.28 -37.19 -44.88
C PRO A 60 1.81 -35.80 -44.51
N ILE A 61 2.34 -35.04 -45.47
CA ILE A 61 2.83 -33.68 -45.25
C ILE A 61 1.65 -32.74 -45.04
N THR A 62 0.58 -32.88 -45.83
CA THR A 62 -0.67 -32.13 -45.65
C THR A 62 -1.34 -32.44 -44.30
N GLU A 63 -1.28 -33.69 -43.82
CA GLU A 63 -1.76 -34.05 -42.48
C GLU A 63 -0.94 -33.35 -41.38
N ILE A 64 0.38 -33.27 -41.53
CA ILE A 64 1.27 -32.55 -40.61
C ILE A 64 0.94 -31.04 -40.63
N GLU A 65 0.78 -30.44 -41.81
CA GLU A 65 0.40 -29.02 -41.93
C GLU A 65 -0.93 -28.73 -41.21
N HIS A 66 -1.93 -29.61 -41.38
CA HIS A 66 -3.22 -29.48 -40.71
C HIS A 66 -3.12 -29.65 -39.19
N TRP A 67 -2.29 -30.59 -38.72
CA TRP A 67 -2.01 -30.76 -37.30
C TRP A 67 -1.32 -29.53 -36.71
N ILE A 68 -0.33 -28.95 -37.42
CA ILE A 68 0.35 -27.72 -36.99
C ILE A 68 -0.65 -26.56 -36.90
N ASP A 69 -1.53 -26.38 -37.90
CA ASP A 69 -2.54 -25.33 -37.89
C ASP A 69 -3.47 -25.42 -36.66
N THR A 70 -3.90 -26.64 -36.32
CA THR A 70 -4.72 -26.90 -35.14
C THR A 70 -3.96 -26.58 -33.85
N LYS A 71 -2.69 -26.99 -33.77
CA LYS A 71 -1.86 -26.77 -32.57
C LYS A 71 -1.42 -25.33 -32.39
N LEU A 72 -1.18 -24.57 -33.46
CA LEU A 72 -0.87 -23.15 -33.39
C LEU A 72 -2.00 -22.35 -32.73
N VAL A 73 -3.26 -22.66 -33.06
CA VAL A 73 -4.43 -22.03 -32.42
C VAL A 73 -4.47 -22.35 -30.92
N GLU A 74 -4.25 -23.62 -30.55
CA GLU A 74 -4.18 -24.01 -29.15
C GLU A 74 -3.05 -23.30 -28.39
N LEU A 75 -1.84 -23.23 -28.98
CA LEU A 75 -0.67 -22.62 -28.36
C LEU A 75 -0.84 -21.09 -28.20
N ARG A 76 -1.39 -20.40 -29.20
CA ARG A 76 -1.73 -18.96 -29.10
C ARG A 76 -2.69 -18.71 -27.95
N ARG A 77 -3.74 -19.54 -27.85
CA ARG A 77 -4.70 -19.47 -26.73
C ARG A 77 -4.04 -19.70 -25.37
N ARG A 78 -3.12 -20.68 -25.27
CA ARG A 78 -2.34 -20.95 -24.06
C ARG A 78 -1.49 -19.75 -23.66
N ASN A 79 -0.79 -19.14 -24.61
CA ASN A 79 0.03 -17.95 -24.40
C ASN A 79 -0.82 -16.75 -23.96
N GLU A 80 -1.96 -16.49 -24.60
CA GLU A 80 -2.89 -15.42 -24.20
C GLU A 80 -3.41 -15.60 -22.77
N THR A 81 -3.76 -16.84 -22.41
CA THR A 81 -4.22 -17.17 -21.05
C THR A 81 -3.10 -16.98 -20.04
N ALA A 82 -1.89 -17.48 -20.34
CA ALA A 82 -0.73 -17.27 -19.50
C ALA A 82 -0.43 -15.77 -19.33
N ARG A 83 -0.51 -14.96 -20.39
CA ARG A 83 -0.34 -13.49 -20.31
C ARG A 83 -1.40 -12.82 -19.44
N ALA A 84 -2.65 -13.23 -19.59
CA ALA A 84 -3.75 -12.75 -18.76
C ALA A 84 -3.52 -13.07 -17.26
N THR A 85 -2.97 -14.26 -16.99
CA THR A 85 -2.60 -14.69 -15.64
C THR A 85 -1.33 -14.02 -15.11
N SER A 86 -0.31 -13.72 -15.92
CA SER A 86 0.85 -12.90 -15.48
C SER A 86 0.46 -11.48 -15.11
N ASN A 87 -0.62 -10.97 -15.72
CA ASN A 87 -1.13 -9.65 -15.38
C ASN A 87 -1.89 -9.63 -14.05
N LEU A 88 -2.18 -10.80 -13.45
CA LEU A 88 -2.74 -10.89 -12.10
C LEU A 88 -1.65 -10.54 -11.08
N PRO A 89 -1.82 -9.47 -10.28
CA PRO A 89 -0.79 -9.07 -9.32
C PRO A 89 -0.55 -10.17 -8.27
N GLY A 90 0.71 -10.55 -8.04
CA GLY A 90 1.11 -11.52 -7.00
C GLY A 90 1.02 -13.00 -7.39
N TRP A 91 0.71 -13.33 -8.65
CA TRP A 91 0.66 -14.72 -9.13
C TRP A 91 2.02 -15.24 -9.64
N THR A 92 3.02 -14.36 -9.75
CA THR A 92 4.43 -14.75 -9.89
C THR A 92 5.01 -15.01 -8.49
N PRO A 93 5.48 -16.23 -8.18
CA PRO A 93 6.26 -16.48 -6.97
C PRO A 93 7.42 -15.48 -6.89
N GLU A 94 7.66 -14.88 -5.71
CA GLU A 94 8.85 -14.07 -5.47
C GLU A 94 10.10 -14.88 -5.88
N GLY A 95 10.82 -14.41 -6.91
CA GLY A 95 12.04 -15.04 -7.40
C GLY A 95 11.99 -15.67 -8.80
N THR A 96 10.82 -15.76 -9.47
CA THR A 96 10.74 -16.22 -10.87
C THR A 96 9.90 -15.28 -11.74
N PRO A 97 10.47 -14.19 -12.28
CA PRO A 97 9.72 -13.17 -13.05
C PRO A 97 9.12 -13.66 -14.38
N HIS A 98 9.39 -14.91 -14.78
CA HIS A 98 9.14 -15.40 -16.13
C HIS A 98 8.39 -16.74 -16.22
N LEU A 99 8.04 -17.38 -15.09
CA LEU A 99 7.35 -18.68 -15.11
C LEU A 99 6.01 -18.58 -14.39
N ILE A 100 4.94 -18.87 -15.13
CA ILE A 100 3.56 -18.81 -14.65
C ILE A 100 3.05 -20.24 -14.44
N PRO A 101 2.57 -20.60 -13.24
CA PRO A 101 1.95 -21.91 -13.01
C PRO A 101 0.87 -22.22 -14.06
N TYR A 102 0.94 -23.36 -14.72
CA TYR A 102 0.02 -23.78 -15.78
C TYR A 102 -0.39 -25.24 -15.57
N LYS A 103 -1.66 -25.51 -15.24
CA LYS A 103 -2.21 -26.87 -15.12
C LYS A 103 -3.14 -27.17 -16.28
N GLU A 104 -2.66 -27.93 -17.26
CA GLU A 104 -3.37 -28.22 -18.50
C GLU A 104 -4.68 -29.00 -18.28
N GLU A 105 -4.75 -29.82 -17.22
CA GLU A 105 -5.85 -30.75 -16.91
C GLU A 105 -7.16 -30.05 -16.47
N THR A 106 -7.08 -28.78 -16.05
CA THR A 106 -8.21 -28.02 -15.50
C THR A 106 -8.70 -26.89 -16.42
N HIS A 107 -8.13 -26.76 -17.63
CA HIS A 107 -8.43 -25.63 -18.50
C HIS A 107 -9.67 -25.85 -19.38
N LEU A 108 -10.75 -25.15 -19.03
CA LEU A 108 -11.93 -25.00 -19.86
C LEU A 108 -11.61 -24.15 -21.09
N THR A 109 -12.25 -24.44 -22.23
CA THR A 109 -12.25 -23.48 -23.34
C THR A 109 -12.96 -22.18 -22.92
N PRO A 110 -12.68 -21.02 -23.54
CA PRO A 110 -13.37 -19.77 -23.18
C PRO A 110 -14.91 -19.87 -23.25
N ALA A 111 -15.44 -20.69 -24.16
CA ALA A 111 -16.88 -20.93 -24.26
C ALA A 111 -17.40 -21.76 -23.07
N GLU A 112 -16.71 -22.83 -22.69
CA GLU A 112 -17.06 -23.67 -21.54
C GLU A 112 -16.87 -22.92 -20.22
N ALA A 113 -15.79 -22.16 -20.08
CA ALA A 113 -15.53 -21.29 -18.93
C ALA A 113 -16.65 -20.27 -18.74
N ARG A 114 -17.06 -19.61 -19.82
CA ARG A 114 -18.19 -18.67 -19.79
C ARG A 114 -19.51 -19.38 -19.46
N ALA A 115 -19.76 -20.55 -20.05
CA ALA A 115 -20.94 -21.34 -19.75
C ALA A 115 -21.01 -21.75 -18.27
N LEU A 116 -19.88 -22.15 -17.68
CA LEU A 116 -19.77 -22.45 -16.25
C LEU A 116 -20.06 -21.21 -15.39
N GLY A 117 -19.42 -20.08 -15.67
CA GLY A 117 -19.66 -18.82 -14.95
C GLY A 117 -21.12 -18.37 -15.03
N THR A 118 -21.73 -18.45 -16.22
CA THR A 118 -23.16 -18.16 -16.43
C THR A 118 -24.06 -19.13 -15.67
N ALA A 119 -23.75 -20.43 -15.65
CA ALA A 119 -24.50 -21.44 -14.92
C ALA A 119 -24.45 -21.19 -13.40
N LEU A 120 -23.27 -20.88 -12.86
CA LEU A 120 -23.09 -20.52 -11.44
C LEU A 120 -23.92 -19.29 -11.07
N ALA A 121 -23.86 -18.23 -11.87
CA ALA A 121 -24.63 -17.01 -11.62
C ALA A 121 -26.14 -17.24 -11.75
N THR A 122 -26.56 -18.10 -12.68
CA THR A 122 -27.96 -18.47 -12.85
C THR A 122 -28.46 -19.24 -11.63
N ARG A 123 -27.66 -20.21 -11.14
CA ARG A 123 -27.97 -20.95 -9.91
C ARG A 123 -28.08 -20.01 -8.72
N TYR A 124 -27.15 -19.08 -8.55
CA TYR A 124 -27.23 -18.06 -7.51
C TYR A 124 -28.56 -17.28 -7.56
N LYS A 125 -29.00 -16.84 -8.73
CA LYS A 125 -30.27 -16.10 -8.89
C LYS A 125 -31.52 -16.91 -8.55
N THR A 126 -31.44 -18.24 -8.57
CA THR A 126 -32.57 -19.10 -8.17
C THR A 126 -32.70 -19.28 -6.66
N ILE A 127 -31.67 -18.90 -5.90
CA ILE A 127 -31.71 -18.95 -4.45
C ILE A 127 -32.52 -17.76 -3.95
N ASP A 128 -33.59 -18.02 -3.20
CA ASP A 128 -34.35 -16.97 -2.51
C ASP A 128 -33.71 -16.71 -1.14
N PRO A 129 -32.96 -15.61 -0.96
CA PRO A 129 -32.33 -15.29 0.33
C PRO A 129 -33.37 -14.93 1.39
N GLY A 130 -34.61 -14.61 1.01
CA GLY A 130 -35.71 -14.23 1.90
C GLY A 130 -36.58 -15.40 2.36
N ALA A 131 -36.41 -16.60 1.79
CA ALA A 131 -37.18 -17.77 2.16
C ALA A 131 -36.94 -18.13 3.64
N LEU A 132 -38.02 -18.19 4.42
CA LEU A 132 -37.98 -18.53 5.85
C LEU A 132 -37.47 -19.96 6.11
N PHE A 133 -37.63 -20.85 5.13
CA PHE A 133 -37.13 -22.22 5.15
C PHE A 133 -36.70 -22.60 3.72
N ASP A 134 -35.41 -22.54 3.44
CA ASP A 134 -34.82 -23.17 2.25
C ASP A 134 -33.86 -24.29 2.71
N PRO A 135 -34.26 -25.58 2.60
CA PRO A 135 -33.39 -26.70 2.95
C PRO A 135 -32.08 -26.67 2.15
N GLY A 136 -30.94 -26.76 2.86
CA GLY A 136 -29.61 -26.76 2.27
C GLY A 136 -29.19 -25.42 1.66
N LEU A 137 -29.72 -24.29 2.15
CA LEU A 137 -29.33 -22.95 1.70
C LEU A 137 -27.80 -22.72 1.79
N ASP A 138 -27.22 -23.16 2.89
CA ASP A 138 -25.78 -23.19 3.14
C ASP A 138 -25.04 -24.04 2.11
N GLU A 139 -25.46 -25.29 1.87
CA GLU A 139 -24.87 -26.17 0.87
C GLU A 139 -24.93 -25.58 -0.55
N LYS A 140 -26.03 -24.88 -0.89
CA LYS A 140 -26.18 -24.21 -2.18
C LYS A 140 -25.19 -23.06 -2.36
N TYR A 141 -25.04 -22.21 -1.35
CA TYR A 141 -24.05 -21.13 -1.38
C TYR A 141 -22.62 -21.67 -1.35
N GLN A 142 -22.36 -22.68 -0.51
CA GLN A 142 -21.04 -23.28 -0.37
C GLN A 142 -20.59 -23.86 -1.69
N HIS A 143 -21.45 -24.60 -2.39
CA HIS A 143 -21.12 -25.13 -3.70
C HIS A 143 -20.80 -24.04 -4.74
N ILE A 144 -21.50 -22.90 -4.72
CA ILE A 144 -21.19 -21.76 -5.59
C ILE A 144 -19.80 -21.20 -5.26
N ILE A 145 -19.50 -21.05 -3.97
CA ILE A 145 -18.22 -20.52 -3.50
C ILE A 145 -17.07 -21.48 -3.78
N ASP A 146 -17.23 -22.78 -3.51
CA ASP A 146 -16.22 -23.81 -3.79
C ASP A 146 -15.91 -23.86 -5.29
N THR A 147 -16.94 -23.88 -6.14
CA THR A 147 -16.74 -23.87 -7.59
C THR A 147 -16.09 -22.56 -8.06
N LEU A 148 -16.46 -21.43 -7.46
CA LEU A 148 -15.82 -20.14 -7.77
C LEU A 148 -14.37 -20.12 -7.27
N ALA A 149 -14.07 -20.74 -6.13
CA ALA A 149 -12.73 -20.87 -5.57
C ALA A 149 -11.81 -21.67 -6.51
N ASP A 150 -12.31 -22.82 -6.99
CA ASP A 150 -11.61 -23.68 -7.95
C ASP A 150 -11.26 -22.95 -9.27
N HIS A 151 -12.05 -21.93 -9.63
CA HIS A 151 -11.89 -21.15 -10.85
C HIS A 151 -11.58 -19.66 -10.60
N THR A 152 -11.11 -19.29 -9.41
CA THR A 152 -10.86 -17.88 -9.05
C THR A 152 -9.79 -17.23 -9.94
N ALA A 153 -8.89 -18.02 -10.51
CA ALA A 153 -7.86 -17.56 -11.45
C ALA A 153 -8.29 -17.58 -12.92
N ASP A 154 -9.51 -18.04 -13.26
CA ASP A 154 -10.01 -18.06 -14.64
C ASP A 154 -10.81 -16.77 -14.95
N PRO A 155 -10.29 -15.86 -15.80
CA PRO A 155 -10.97 -14.61 -16.12
C PRO A 155 -12.25 -14.79 -16.93
N ASN A 156 -12.40 -15.88 -17.70
CA ASN A 156 -13.61 -16.14 -18.48
C ASN A 156 -14.73 -16.66 -17.56
N VAL A 157 -14.43 -17.55 -16.60
CA VAL A 157 -15.42 -18.03 -15.61
C VAL A 157 -15.88 -16.86 -14.75
N THR A 158 -14.93 -16.17 -14.12
CA THR A 158 -15.23 -15.09 -13.16
C THR A 158 -15.97 -13.93 -13.83
N ALA A 159 -15.53 -13.46 -15.01
CA ALA A 159 -16.22 -12.38 -15.70
C ALA A 159 -17.62 -12.78 -16.19
N ALA A 160 -17.82 -14.00 -16.68
CA ALA A 160 -19.14 -14.47 -17.09
C ALA A 160 -20.09 -14.59 -15.89
N PHE A 161 -19.57 -15.01 -14.73
CA PHE A 161 -20.31 -15.03 -13.47
C PHE A 161 -20.84 -13.64 -13.11
N PHE A 162 -19.95 -12.64 -13.00
CA PHE A 162 -20.35 -11.28 -12.64
C PHE A 162 -21.19 -10.57 -13.71
N ALA A 163 -20.89 -10.79 -15.00
CA ALA A 163 -21.70 -10.27 -16.10
C ALA A 163 -23.13 -10.80 -16.05
N THR A 164 -23.28 -12.11 -15.78
CA THR A 164 -24.58 -12.75 -15.69
C THR A 164 -25.33 -12.28 -14.45
N LEU A 165 -24.68 -12.13 -13.30
CA LEU A 165 -25.29 -11.56 -12.09
C LEU A 165 -25.86 -10.17 -12.34
N GLY A 166 -25.06 -9.31 -12.99
CA GLY A 166 -25.32 -7.89 -13.15
C GLY A 166 -25.06 -7.11 -11.85
N LEU A 167 -24.89 -5.79 -11.97
CA LEU A 167 -24.41 -4.91 -10.90
C LEU A 167 -25.16 -5.11 -9.58
N ARG A 168 -26.49 -5.06 -9.62
CA ARG A 168 -27.33 -5.15 -8.42
C ARG A 168 -27.10 -6.46 -7.64
N HIS A 169 -27.02 -7.59 -8.32
CA HIS A 169 -26.82 -8.88 -7.65
C HIS A 169 -25.36 -9.07 -7.21
N THR A 170 -24.41 -8.48 -7.91
CA THR A 170 -23.01 -8.42 -7.47
C THR A 170 -22.89 -7.66 -6.15
N LEU A 171 -23.57 -6.52 -6.01
CA LEU A 171 -23.53 -5.71 -4.78
C LEU A 171 -24.28 -6.37 -3.61
N THR A 172 -25.32 -7.17 -3.86
CA THR A 172 -26.01 -7.91 -2.77
C THR A 172 -25.37 -9.25 -2.42
N LEU A 173 -24.41 -9.73 -3.22
CA LEU A 173 -23.79 -11.05 -3.09
C LEU A 173 -23.25 -11.31 -1.68
N ARG A 174 -22.47 -10.36 -1.13
CA ARG A 174 -21.92 -10.49 0.22
C ARG A 174 -22.99 -10.67 1.29
N HIS A 175 -24.04 -9.85 1.24
CA HIS A 175 -25.11 -9.90 2.22
C HIS A 175 -25.80 -11.27 2.21
N HIS A 176 -26.03 -11.82 1.01
CA HIS A 176 -26.63 -13.13 0.86
C HIS A 176 -25.70 -14.26 1.32
N LEU A 177 -24.40 -14.16 1.02
CA LEU A 177 -23.40 -15.15 1.46
C LEU A 177 -23.28 -15.20 2.99
N ARG A 178 -23.17 -14.06 3.65
CA ARG A 178 -23.10 -14.01 5.13
C ARG A 178 -24.35 -14.55 5.80
N ARG A 179 -25.52 -14.30 5.19
CA ARG A 179 -26.79 -14.86 5.67
C ARG A 179 -26.87 -16.36 5.44
N GLY A 180 -26.38 -16.85 4.31
CA GLY A 180 -26.48 -18.26 3.89
C GLY A 180 -25.43 -19.19 4.51
N LEU A 181 -24.20 -18.71 4.71
CA LEU A 181 -23.04 -19.49 5.19
C LEU A 181 -22.67 -19.21 6.67
N GLN A 182 -23.54 -18.48 7.38
CA GLN A 182 -23.29 -17.90 8.72
C GLN A 182 -22.24 -16.77 8.70
N GLU A 183 -22.45 -15.75 9.54
CA GLU A 183 -21.71 -14.46 9.48
C GLU A 183 -20.19 -14.56 9.67
N SER A 184 -19.67 -15.67 10.19
CA SER A 184 -18.25 -15.86 10.49
C SER A 184 -17.39 -16.37 9.32
N ASP A 185 -17.99 -16.75 8.19
CA ASP A 185 -17.24 -17.28 7.05
C ASP A 185 -16.83 -16.16 6.07
N ASP A 186 -15.88 -15.32 6.49
CA ASP A 186 -15.30 -14.28 5.63
C ASP A 186 -14.50 -14.87 4.44
N SER A 187 -14.23 -16.19 4.43
CA SER A 187 -13.52 -16.85 3.32
C SER A 187 -14.31 -16.83 2.01
N ALA A 188 -15.65 -16.87 2.09
CA ALA A 188 -16.53 -16.73 0.94
C ALA A 188 -16.45 -15.32 0.33
N VAL A 189 -16.37 -14.29 1.18
CA VAL A 189 -16.23 -12.89 0.76
C VAL A 189 -14.87 -12.68 0.08
N ASP A 190 -13.81 -13.23 0.66
CA ASP A 190 -12.47 -13.19 0.09
C ASP A 190 -12.41 -13.85 -1.29
N THR A 191 -13.05 -15.01 -1.44
CA THR A 191 -13.14 -15.74 -2.71
C THR A 191 -13.83 -14.89 -3.77
N VAL A 192 -14.96 -14.28 -3.43
CA VAL A 192 -15.69 -13.38 -4.35
C VAL A 192 -14.86 -12.15 -4.70
N SER A 193 -14.18 -11.54 -3.73
CA SER A 193 -13.31 -10.37 -3.96
C SER A 193 -12.16 -10.71 -4.91
N LYS A 194 -11.49 -11.85 -4.70
CA LYS A 194 -10.41 -12.34 -5.58
C LYS A 194 -10.93 -12.69 -6.98
N ALA A 195 -12.06 -13.37 -7.08
CA ALA A 195 -12.68 -13.70 -8.36
C ALA A 195 -13.05 -12.42 -9.14
N PHE A 196 -13.56 -11.40 -8.45
CA PHE A 196 -13.89 -10.13 -9.07
C PHE A 196 -12.65 -9.39 -9.55
N ALA A 197 -11.57 -9.38 -8.75
CA ALA A 197 -10.28 -8.86 -9.16
C ALA A 197 -9.73 -9.53 -10.43
N THR A 198 -9.80 -10.87 -10.54
CA THR A 198 -9.43 -11.60 -11.76
C THR A 198 -10.26 -11.16 -12.96
N ALA A 199 -11.58 -11.04 -12.78
CA ALA A 199 -12.49 -10.59 -13.83
C ALA A 199 -12.16 -9.15 -14.28
N VAL A 200 -11.92 -8.21 -13.36
CA VAL A 200 -11.54 -6.83 -13.68
C VAL A 200 -10.21 -6.77 -14.43
N THR A 201 -9.25 -7.59 -14.05
CA THR A 201 -7.89 -7.57 -14.61
C THR A 201 -7.85 -8.12 -16.03
N ALA A 202 -8.55 -9.22 -16.30
CA ALA A 202 -8.37 -9.98 -17.55
C ALA A 202 -9.68 -10.42 -18.23
N GLY A 203 -10.84 -10.12 -17.63
CA GLY A 203 -12.15 -10.60 -18.08
C GLY A 203 -12.99 -9.58 -18.86
N THR A 204 -12.48 -8.38 -19.13
CA THR A 204 -13.20 -7.27 -19.78
C THR A 204 -13.67 -7.59 -21.21
N ALA A 205 -13.04 -8.55 -21.90
CA ALA A 205 -13.48 -9.05 -23.19
C ALA A 205 -14.75 -9.93 -23.12
N THR A 206 -15.15 -10.39 -21.93
CA THR A 206 -16.38 -11.16 -21.74
C THR A 206 -17.59 -10.25 -21.91
N PRO A 207 -18.57 -10.62 -22.78
CA PRO A 207 -19.73 -9.78 -23.05
C PRO A 207 -20.47 -9.34 -21.77
N GLY A 208 -20.73 -8.04 -21.65
CA GLY A 208 -21.45 -7.43 -20.53
C GLY A 208 -20.61 -7.14 -19.28
N PHE A 209 -19.47 -7.80 -19.08
CA PHE A 209 -18.67 -7.60 -17.86
C PHE A 209 -18.05 -6.20 -17.78
N ALA A 210 -17.51 -5.68 -18.88
CA ALA A 210 -16.92 -4.34 -18.92
C ALA A 210 -17.90 -3.25 -18.45
N THR A 211 -19.19 -3.38 -18.74
CA THR A 211 -20.25 -2.48 -18.25
C THR A 211 -20.34 -2.50 -16.73
N ILE A 212 -20.25 -3.68 -16.11
CA ILE A 212 -20.28 -3.83 -14.65
C ILE A 212 -19.04 -3.21 -14.02
N ALA A 213 -17.86 -3.54 -14.54
CA ALA A 213 -16.59 -3.00 -14.05
C ALA A 213 -16.51 -1.46 -14.18
N ASN A 214 -17.07 -0.89 -15.25
CA ASN A 214 -17.14 0.56 -15.42
C ASN A 214 -18.21 1.22 -14.55
N ALA A 215 -19.34 0.55 -14.29
CA ALA A 215 -20.37 1.11 -13.42
C ALA A 215 -19.88 1.32 -11.99
N MET A 216 -18.96 0.49 -11.49
CA MET A 216 -18.37 0.65 -10.14
C MET A 216 -17.44 1.86 -10.00
N LYS A 217 -16.96 2.42 -11.12
CA LYS A 217 -16.20 3.69 -11.14
C LYS A 217 -17.10 4.91 -10.95
N ASN A 218 -18.42 4.73 -11.06
CA ASN A 218 -19.37 5.79 -10.75
C ASN A 218 -19.71 5.76 -9.26
N ARG A 219 -19.99 6.92 -8.70
CA ARG A 219 -20.40 7.05 -7.30
C ARG A 219 -21.63 6.18 -7.03
N ALA A 220 -21.57 5.42 -5.95
CA ALA A 220 -22.70 4.63 -5.47
C ALA A 220 -23.93 5.52 -5.16
N GLU A 221 -25.11 5.04 -5.55
CA GLU A 221 -26.38 5.74 -5.31
C GLU A 221 -26.81 5.69 -3.83
N SER A 222 -26.40 4.64 -3.11
CA SER A 222 -26.73 4.42 -1.71
C SER A 222 -25.50 4.09 -0.87
N HIS A 223 -25.63 4.29 0.45
CA HIS A 223 -24.59 3.90 1.40
C HIS A 223 -24.33 2.38 1.42
N ASN A 224 -25.38 1.56 1.22
CA ASN A 224 -25.26 0.11 1.17
C ASN A 224 -24.47 -0.34 -0.06
N ASP A 225 -24.71 0.28 -1.22
CA ASP A 225 -23.95 0.01 -2.44
C ASP A 225 -22.48 0.41 -2.28
N GLN A 226 -22.22 1.56 -1.64
CA GLN A 226 -20.86 1.99 -1.31
C GLN A 226 -20.16 0.98 -0.40
N GLN A 227 -20.84 0.46 0.63
CA GLN A 227 -20.25 -0.56 1.50
C GLN A 227 -19.96 -1.84 0.71
N ALA A 228 -20.91 -2.30 -0.11
CA ALA A 228 -20.77 -3.50 -0.92
C ALA A 228 -19.60 -3.42 -1.93
N ILE A 229 -19.40 -2.26 -2.56
CA ILE A 229 -18.22 -2.03 -3.42
C ILE A 229 -16.94 -2.14 -2.60
N GLY A 230 -16.89 -1.53 -1.42
CA GLY A 230 -15.72 -1.59 -0.53
C GLY A 230 -15.37 -3.02 -0.16
N ASP A 231 -16.38 -3.82 0.15
CA ASP A 231 -16.19 -5.23 0.48
C ASP A 231 -15.72 -6.07 -0.71
N LEU A 232 -16.20 -5.75 -1.91
CA LEU A 232 -15.80 -6.45 -3.11
C LEU A 232 -14.33 -6.22 -3.46
N ILE A 233 -13.78 -5.06 -3.08
CA ILE A 233 -12.38 -4.71 -3.33
C ILE A 233 -11.43 -5.01 -2.16
N SER A 234 -11.92 -5.59 -1.06
CA SER A 234 -11.15 -5.68 0.19
C SER A 234 -9.93 -6.59 0.13
N THR A 235 -9.97 -7.64 -0.70
CA THR A 235 -9.00 -8.74 -0.65
C THR A 235 -8.37 -9.05 -2.02
N GLY A 236 -9.13 -8.85 -3.10
CA GLY A 236 -8.64 -9.01 -4.46
C GLY A 236 -7.60 -7.94 -4.84
N ARG A 237 -6.69 -8.29 -5.76
CA ARG A 237 -5.73 -7.31 -6.33
C ARG A 237 -6.22 -6.81 -7.67
N PHE A 238 -6.44 -5.51 -7.75
CA PHE A 238 -7.06 -4.87 -8.91
C PHE A 238 -6.03 -4.12 -9.76
N PRO A 239 -6.33 -3.84 -11.04
CA PRO A 239 -5.52 -2.93 -11.83
C PRO A 239 -5.45 -1.55 -11.16
N THR A 240 -4.24 -1.01 -11.01
CA THR A 240 -3.94 0.23 -10.31
C THR A 240 -4.86 1.39 -10.69
N GLU A 241 -5.03 1.63 -11.99
CA GLU A 241 -5.90 2.72 -12.48
C GLU A 241 -7.37 2.50 -12.15
N TRP A 242 -7.84 1.26 -12.24
CA TRP A 242 -9.23 0.92 -11.95
C TRP A 242 -9.52 1.11 -10.46
N LEU A 243 -8.64 0.60 -9.59
CA LEU A 243 -8.77 0.73 -8.14
C LEU A 243 -8.76 2.20 -7.71
N ALA A 244 -7.83 2.99 -8.26
CA ALA A 244 -7.73 4.40 -7.97
C ALA A 244 -9.02 5.17 -8.35
N GLN A 245 -9.60 4.87 -9.51
CA GLN A 245 -10.86 5.48 -9.96
C GLN A 245 -12.03 5.11 -9.07
N VAL A 246 -12.16 3.82 -8.72
CA VAL A 246 -13.22 3.35 -7.82
C VAL A 246 -13.09 4.02 -6.46
N ALA A 247 -11.92 3.95 -5.82
CA ALA A 247 -11.74 4.57 -4.50
C ALA A 247 -11.97 6.09 -4.54
N ALA A 248 -11.46 6.80 -5.55
CA ALA A 248 -11.68 8.23 -5.69
C ALA A 248 -13.16 8.59 -5.83
N ALA A 249 -13.91 7.84 -6.66
CA ALA A 249 -15.34 8.06 -6.87
C ALA A 249 -16.20 7.73 -5.66
N GLN A 250 -15.78 6.77 -4.83
CA GLN A 250 -16.54 6.37 -3.64
C GLN A 250 -16.20 7.20 -2.41
N ILE A 251 -14.92 7.43 -2.09
CA ILE A 251 -14.52 7.94 -0.77
C ILE A 251 -13.83 9.30 -0.78
N PHE A 252 -13.37 9.79 -1.93
CA PHE A 252 -12.63 11.07 -2.05
C PHE A 252 -13.44 12.19 -2.71
N THR A 253 -14.77 12.08 -2.80
CA THR A 253 -15.61 13.18 -3.30
C THR A 253 -15.68 14.34 -2.31
N LEU A 254 -15.81 15.57 -2.83
CA LEU A 254 -15.87 16.79 -2.02
C LEU A 254 -17.02 16.80 -0.98
N ASP A 255 -18.09 16.06 -1.25
CA ASP A 255 -19.29 15.94 -0.43
C ASP A 255 -19.40 14.56 0.25
N ALA A 256 -18.31 13.79 0.30
CA ALA A 256 -18.31 12.45 0.86
C ALA A 256 -18.64 12.48 2.36
N LYS A 257 -19.72 11.79 2.74
CA LYS A 257 -20.20 11.65 4.13
C LYS A 257 -19.73 10.35 4.80
N ALA A 258 -19.11 9.45 4.05
CA ALA A 258 -18.64 8.18 4.58
C ALA A 258 -17.55 8.42 5.63
N THR A 259 -17.70 7.79 6.79
CA THR A 259 -16.78 7.87 7.93
C THR A 259 -16.50 6.47 8.48
N GLY A 260 -15.43 6.36 9.26
CA GLY A 260 -15.09 5.17 10.02
C GLY A 260 -14.97 3.91 9.16
N LYS A 261 -15.56 2.82 9.66
CA LYS A 261 -15.54 1.48 9.05
C LYS A 261 -15.97 1.42 7.57
N THR A 262 -16.75 2.37 7.08
CA THR A 262 -17.13 2.41 5.65
C THR A 262 -15.94 2.71 4.74
N LEU A 263 -14.95 3.44 5.26
CA LEU A 263 -13.75 3.82 4.53
C LEU A 263 -12.69 2.70 4.53
N THR A 264 -12.65 1.91 5.60
CA THR A 264 -11.60 0.91 5.85
C THR A 264 -11.30 0.01 4.65
N PRO A 265 -12.29 -0.62 3.97
CA PRO A 265 -11.97 -1.53 2.87
C PRO A 265 -11.26 -0.83 1.70
N TYR A 266 -11.68 0.40 1.38
CA TYR A 266 -11.07 1.21 0.33
C TYR A 266 -9.66 1.64 0.69
N LEU A 267 -9.46 2.11 1.91
CA LEU A 267 -8.15 2.59 2.38
C LEU A 267 -7.14 1.43 2.44
N ASN A 268 -7.56 0.25 2.91
CA ASN A 268 -6.73 -0.95 2.90
C ASN A 268 -6.41 -1.41 1.48
N ALA A 269 -7.40 -1.46 0.59
CA ALA A 269 -7.16 -1.84 -0.80
C ALA A 269 -6.15 -0.90 -1.49
N LEU A 270 -6.25 0.42 -1.23
CA LEU A 270 -5.26 1.38 -1.71
C LEU A 270 -3.90 1.20 -1.04
N ALA A 271 -3.83 0.89 0.26
CA ALA A 271 -2.55 0.70 0.95
C ALA A 271 -1.75 -0.51 0.41
N GLU A 272 -2.44 -1.54 -0.08
CA GLU A 272 -1.84 -2.71 -0.73
C GLU A 272 -1.31 -2.40 -2.15
N ASP A 273 -1.72 -1.28 -2.76
CA ASP A 273 -1.18 -0.79 -4.04
C ASP A 273 -0.74 0.70 -3.90
N PRO A 274 0.53 0.95 -3.51
CA PRO A 274 1.10 2.29 -3.40
C PRO A 274 0.90 3.18 -4.63
N SER A 275 0.89 2.60 -5.83
CA SER A 275 0.67 3.35 -7.06
C SER A 275 -0.79 3.78 -7.19
N ALA A 276 -1.74 2.91 -6.81
CA ALA A 276 -3.16 3.22 -6.81
C ALA A 276 -3.49 4.26 -5.75
N ALA A 277 -2.88 4.15 -4.56
CA ALA A 277 -2.99 5.15 -3.50
C ALA A 277 -2.62 6.55 -4.00
N ARG A 278 -1.42 6.69 -4.58
CA ARG A 278 -0.95 7.97 -5.13
C ARG A 278 -1.86 8.49 -6.24
N LEU A 279 -2.27 7.62 -7.17
CA LEU A 279 -3.15 8.01 -8.27
C LEU A 279 -4.54 8.44 -7.78
N ALA A 280 -5.13 7.73 -6.81
CA ALA A 280 -6.44 8.08 -6.24
C ALA A 280 -6.40 9.46 -5.56
N ILE A 281 -5.31 9.75 -4.83
CA ILE A 281 -5.10 11.04 -4.18
C ILE A 281 -4.85 12.14 -5.23
N ALA A 282 -4.11 11.85 -6.30
CA ALA A 282 -3.89 12.79 -7.39
C ALA A 282 -5.18 13.15 -8.13
N LEU A 283 -6.11 12.20 -8.26
CA LEU A 283 -7.46 12.46 -8.80
C LEU A 283 -8.26 13.40 -7.89
N ALA A 284 -8.07 13.29 -6.57
CA ALA A 284 -8.82 14.06 -5.55
C ALA A 284 -8.22 15.44 -5.21
N THR A 285 -6.96 15.70 -5.57
CA THR A 285 -6.21 16.90 -5.15
C THR A 285 -5.73 17.73 -6.33
N LYS A 286 -5.63 19.06 -6.16
CA LYS A 286 -5.16 19.97 -7.24
C LYS A 286 -3.64 20.01 -7.38
N ASP A 287 -2.89 19.65 -6.34
CA ASP A 287 -1.45 19.87 -6.30
C ASP A 287 -0.66 18.85 -7.10
N THR A 288 -1.24 17.67 -7.36
CA THR A 288 -0.54 16.56 -8.02
C THR A 288 -0.84 16.59 -9.52
N PRO A 289 0.18 16.72 -10.39
CA PRO A 289 -0.04 16.59 -11.83
C PRO A 289 -0.53 15.17 -12.12
N LEU A 290 -1.67 15.05 -12.80
CA LEU A 290 -2.15 13.76 -13.29
C LEU A 290 -1.14 13.24 -14.33
N PRO A 291 -0.81 11.93 -14.33
CA PRO A 291 0.03 11.37 -15.38
C PRO A 291 -0.58 11.70 -16.76
N LYS A 292 0.27 12.10 -17.71
CA LYS A 292 -0.18 12.66 -19.00
C LYS A 292 -1.09 11.71 -19.78
N ASP A 293 -0.89 10.41 -19.65
CA ASP A 293 -1.66 9.37 -20.36
C ASP A 293 -3.04 9.11 -19.73
N THR A 294 -3.20 9.41 -18.43
CA THR A 294 -4.51 9.29 -17.74
C THR A 294 -5.41 10.49 -18.03
N PHE A 295 -4.87 11.66 -18.37
CA PHE A 295 -5.67 12.85 -18.70
C PHE A 295 -6.51 12.65 -19.97
N THR A 296 -5.98 11.93 -20.97
CA THR A 296 -6.66 11.65 -22.24
C THR A 296 -7.78 10.61 -22.14
N THR A 297 -7.75 9.74 -21.13
CA THR A 297 -8.73 8.65 -20.96
C THR A 297 -9.76 8.93 -19.86
N LEU A 298 -9.45 9.79 -18.88
CA LEU A 298 -10.28 9.96 -17.68
C LEU A 298 -11.11 11.24 -17.62
N VAL A 299 -10.81 12.25 -18.44
CA VAL A 299 -11.54 13.53 -18.41
C VAL A 299 -11.93 13.90 -19.84
N PRO A 300 -13.23 13.85 -20.21
CA PRO A 300 -13.67 14.42 -21.48
C PRO A 300 -13.31 15.92 -21.50
N PRO A 301 -12.96 16.49 -22.67
CA PRO A 301 -12.53 17.88 -22.75
C PRO A 301 -13.70 18.82 -22.46
N THR A 302 -13.89 19.16 -21.18
CA THR A 302 -14.81 20.19 -20.73
C THR A 302 -14.11 21.56 -20.70
N PRO A 303 -14.84 22.66 -20.94
CA PRO A 303 -14.29 24.02 -20.87
C PRO A 303 -13.68 24.30 -19.49
N PRO A 304 -12.77 25.29 -19.36
CA PRO A 304 -11.99 25.53 -18.15
C PRO A 304 -12.90 26.01 -17.01
N THR A 305 -13.49 25.07 -16.28
CA THR A 305 -14.05 25.33 -14.96
C THR A 305 -12.88 25.47 -13.98
N PRO A 306 -12.97 26.38 -12.99
CA PRO A 306 -11.98 26.45 -11.92
C PRO A 306 -11.83 25.08 -11.25
N ASP A 307 -10.60 24.58 -11.10
CA ASP A 307 -10.37 23.34 -10.36
C ASP A 307 -10.79 23.53 -8.90
N LYS A 308 -11.85 22.83 -8.50
CA LYS A 308 -12.44 22.92 -7.16
C LYS A 308 -11.85 21.92 -6.17
N ARG A 309 -10.86 21.11 -6.58
CA ARG A 309 -10.22 20.13 -5.71
C ARG A 309 -9.40 20.84 -4.61
N PRO A 310 -9.38 20.30 -3.37
CA PRO A 310 -8.54 20.84 -2.31
C PRO A 310 -7.05 20.67 -2.61
N ASP A 311 -6.21 21.45 -1.93
CA ASP A 311 -4.79 21.07 -1.78
C ASP A 311 -4.66 19.79 -0.96
N LEU A 312 -3.50 19.12 -1.09
CA LEU A 312 -3.21 17.84 -0.46
C LEU A 312 -3.29 17.93 1.06
N ALA A 313 -2.80 19.01 1.68
CA ALA A 313 -2.86 19.19 3.12
C ALA A 313 -4.31 19.25 3.62
N THR A 314 -5.16 20.05 2.97
CA THR A 314 -6.59 20.18 3.28
C THR A 314 -7.33 18.86 3.08
N PHE A 315 -7.00 18.13 2.01
CA PHE A 315 -7.53 16.80 1.75
C PHE A 315 -7.18 15.81 2.87
N LEU A 316 -5.90 15.72 3.25
CA LEU A 316 -5.44 14.77 4.28
C LEU A 316 -6.05 15.07 5.65
N ARG A 317 -6.17 16.36 6.03
CA ARG A 317 -6.86 16.76 7.27
C ARG A 317 -8.33 16.34 7.27
N THR A 318 -9.02 16.58 6.16
CA THR A 318 -10.43 16.22 6.01
C THR A 318 -10.62 14.69 6.07
N LEU A 319 -9.72 13.94 5.44
CA LEU A 319 -9.74 12.48 5.48
C LEU A 319 -9.46 11.96 6.90
N ASN A 320 -8.46 12.51 7.61
CA ASN A 320 -8.18 12.17 9.01
C ASN A 320 -9.41 12.37 9.90
N THR A 321 -10.12 13.49 9.79
CA THR A 321 -11.34 13.72 10.59
C THR A 321 -12.41 12.64 10.35
N ARG A 322 -12.47 12.07 9.15
CA ARG A 322 -13.43 11.02 8.79
C ARG A 322 -12.99 9.62 9.21
N THR A 323 -11.69 9.40 9.42
CA THR A 323 -11.09 8.11 9.79
C THR A 323 -10.68 8.04 11.26
N SER A 324 -10.59 9.16 11.97
CA SER A 324 -10.25 9.19 13.40
C SER A 324 -11.41 8.77 14.32
N THR A 325 -12.49 8.23 13.77
CA THR A 325 -13.70 7.86 14.52
C THR A 325 -13.60 6.51 15.21
N ASP A 326 -12.76 5.61 14.70
CA ASP A 326 -12.52 4.29 15.29
C ASP A 326 -11.10 3.79 14.99
N PRO A 327 -10.54 2.87 15.79
CA PRO A 327 -9.16 2.40 15.61
C PRO A 327 -8.91 1.75 14.24
N THR A 328 -9.87 1.00 13.70
CA THR A 328 -9.70 0.27 12.44
C THR A 328 -9.61 1.20 11.24
N SER A 329 -10.42 2.26 11.21
CA SER A 329 -10.32 3.27 10.14
C SER A 329 -9.10 4.17 10.29
N ALA A 330 -8.65 4.46 11.52
CA ALA A 330 -7.42 5.19 11.79
C ALA A 330 -6.16 4.41 11.35
N ASP A 331 -6.13 3.09 11.61
CA ASP A 331 -5.10 2.16 11.13
C ASP A 331 -5.04 2.17 9.59
N ALA A 332 -6.18 1.95 8.93
CA ALA A 332 -6.26 1.93 7.46
C ALA A 332 -5.84 3.27 6.83
N PHE A 333 -6.16 4.39 7.48
CA PHE A 333 -5.67 5.71 7.06
C PHE A 333 -4.15 5.83 7.19
N GLY A 334 -3.57 5.39 8.30
CA GLY A 334 -2.12 5.36 8.46
C GLY A 334 -1.42 4.51 7.39
N LYS A 335 -1.94 3.31 7.11
CA LYS A 335 -1.42 2.45 6.03
C LYS A 335 -1.48 3.12 4.67
N LEU A 336 -2.57 3.83 4.36
CA LEU A 336 -2.66 4.62 3.12
C LEU A 336 -1.55 5.68 3.05
N LEU A 337 -1.30 6.41 4.15
CA LEU A 337 -0.23 7.43 4.18
C LEU A 337 1.14 6.80 3.95
N ALA A 338 1.44 5.69 4.62
CA ALA A 338 2.70 4.97 4.49
C ALA A 338 2.90 4.44 3.07
N ALA A 339 1.88 3.79 2.50
CA ALA A 339 1.90 3.29 1.14
C ALA A 339 2.10 4.42 0.11
N ALA A 340 1.30 5.49 0.18
CA ALA A 340 1.42 6.62 -0.75
C ALA A 340 2.78 7.32 -0.66
N SER A 341 3.37 7.37 0.53
CA SER A 341 4.73 7.89 0.77
C SER A 341 5.84 6.99 0.24
N GLY A 342 5.53 5.77 -0.23
CA GLY A 342 6.51 4.80 -0.68
C GLY A 342 7.17 3.99 0.44
N ALA A 343 6.66 4.04 1.67
CA ALA A 343 7.30 3.40 2.82
C ALA A 343 7.37 1.87 2.71
N TYR A 344 6.46 1.25 1.96
CA TYR A 344 6.37 -0.21 1.80
C TYR A 344 7.06 -0.75 0.55
N ASN A 345 7.26 0.08 -0.49
CA ASN A 345 7.74 -0.39 -1.80
C ASN A 345 9.01 0.33 -2.29
N GLU A 346 9.46 1.38 -1.61
CA GLU A 346 10.63 2.18 -2.00
C GLU A 346 11.69 2.19 -0.88
N LYS A 347 12.95 2.45 -1.26
CA LYS A 347 14.09 2.40 -0.34
C LYS A 347 14.55 3.80 0.03
N ASP A 348 15.01 3.95 1.27
CA ASP A 348 15.62 5.17 1.81
C ASP A 348 16.71 5.74 0.88
N GLY A 349 16.57 7.03 0.52
CA GLY A 349 17.43 7.74 -0.44
C GLY A 349 17.25 7.35 -1.92
N ALA A 350 16.19 6.60 -2.25
CA ALA A 350 15.87 6.15 -3.61
C ALA A 350 14.37 6.19 -3.92
N HIS A 351 13.61 7.06 -3.24
CA HIS A 351 12.19 7.27 -3.53
C HIS A 351 11.96 7.99 -4.85
N THR A 352 10.81 7.72 -5.44
CA THR A 352 10.29 8.40 -6.62
C THR A 352 9.90 9.84 -6.29
N PRO A 353 10.01 10.79 -7.26
CA PRO A 353 9.60 12.18 -7.03
C PRO A 353 8.16 12.32 -6.52
N GLU A 354 7.26 11.46 -6.96
CA GLU A 354 5.85 11.43 -6.55
C GLU A 354 5.71 11.02 -5.08
N ALA A 355 6.40 9.94 -4.67
CA ALA A 355 6.41 9.46 -3.29
C ALA A 355 7.04 10.50 -2.34
N SER A 356 8.19 11.06 -2.72
CA SER A 356 8.91 12.06 -1.93
C SER A 356 8.07 13.33 -1.72
N ARG A 357 7.37 13.79 -2.76
CA ARG A 357 6.48 14.95 -2.64
C ARG A 357 5.30 14.71 -1.70
N PHE A 358 4.72 13.51 -1.77
CA PHE A 358 3.66 13.12 -0.87
C PHE A 358 4.17 13.06 0.59
N ALA A 359 5.30 12.38 0.81
CA ALA A 359 5.94 12.27 2.12
C ALA A 359 6.30 13.64 2.71
N PHE A 360 6.89 14.54 1.92
CA PHE A 360 7.17 15.92 2.32
C PHE A 360 5.92 16.63 2.85
N THR A 361 4.79 16.49 2.15
CA THR A 361 3.52 17.11 2.57
C THR A 361 3.00 16.49 3.87
N VAL A 362 3.06 15.16 3.99
CA VAL A 362 2.69 14.46 5.24
C VAL A 362 3.52 14.96 6.42
N MET A 363 4.84 15.05 6.24
CA MET A 363 5.78 15.45 7.29
C MET A 363 5.64 16.91 7.74
N THR A 364 5.20 17.80 6.85
CA THR A 364 5.12 19.24 7.10
C THR A 364 3.71 19.74 7.44
N THR A 365 2.69 18.86 7.48
CA THR A 365 1.29 19.32 7.62
C THR A 365 0.41 18.57 8.62
N LEU A 366 0.86 17.42 9.14
CA LEU A 366 0.08 16.56 10.04
C LEU A 366 0.35 16.76 11.54
N ASP A 367 1.28 17.63 11.92
CA ASP A 367 1.64 17.90 13.32
C ASP A 367 0.48 18.53 14.12
N ASP A 368 -0.32 19.38 13.49
CA ASP A 368 -1.47 20.07 14.09
C ASP A 368 -2.75 19.24 14.10
N VAL A 369 -2.70 17.97 13.67
CA VAL A 369 -3.88 17.14 13.49
C VAL A 369 -4.06 16.18 14.67
N ASN A 370 -5.30 16.04 15.16
CA ASN A 370 -5.62 15.01 16.14
C ASN A 370 -5.63 13.62 15.48
N LEU A 371 -4.46 12.98 15.49
CA LEU A 371 -4.24 11.66 14.91
C LEU A 371 -4.75 10.56 15.84
N GLY A 372 -5.46 9.58 15.28
CA GLY A 372 -5.80 8.35 15.99
C GLY A 372 -4.54 7.58 16.36
N GLU A 373 -4.57 6.83 17.46
CA GLU A 373 -3.39 6.12 17.97
C GLU A 373 -2.80 5.15 16.92
N GLU A 374 -3.66 4.40 16.23
CA GLU A 374 -3.25 3.43 15.22
C GLU A 374 -2.65 4.09 13.96
N THR A 375 -2.90 5.37 13.71
CA THR A 375 -2.25 6.08 12.60
C THR A 375 -0.77 6.34 12.90
N ARG A 376 -0.40 6.47 14.18
CA ARG A 376 0.93 6.94 14.59
C ARG A 376 2.05 5.96 14.26
N VAL A 377 1.80 4.66 14.38
CA VAL A 377 2.79 3.63 14.01
C VAL A 377 3.17 3.73 12.52
N HIS A 378 2.21 4.08 11.66
CA HIS A 378 2.46 4.24 10.24
C HIS A 378 3.20 5.55 9.90
N LEU A 379 3.07 6.60 10.71
CA LEU A 379 3.92 7.79 10.58
C LEU A 379 5.38 7.50 10.93
N SER A 380 5.61 6.59 11.89
CA SER A 380 6.95 6.08 12.20
C SER A 380 7.53 5.23 11.07
N GLU A 381 6.71 4.47 10.35
CA GLU A 381 7.15 3.76 9.13
C GLU A 381 7.59 4.73 8.04
N ILE A 382 6.86 5.84 7.85
CA ILE A 382 7.27 6.91 6.94
C ILE A 382 8.59 7.53 7.42
N ALA A 383 8.71 7.89 8.70
CA ALA A 383 9.94 8.43 9.27
C ALA A 383 11.14 7.51 9.07
N GLY A 384 10.95 6.19 9.27
CA GLY A 384 12.00 5.20 9.08
C GLY A 384 12.35 4.95 7.61
N SER A 385 11.40 5.11 6.68
CA SER A 385 11.65 5.04 5.24
C SER A 385 12.45 6.25 4.74
N TYR A 386 12.19 7.44 5.31
CA TYR A 386 12.85 8.71 4.99
C TYR A 386 13.88 9.11 6.07
N ALA A 387 14.61 8.12 6.60
CA ALA A 387 15.62 8.35 7.62
C ALA A 387 16.70 9.33 7.14
N THR A 388 17.01 9.31 5.84
CA THR A 388 17.93 10.26 5.18
C THR A 388 17.50 11.71 5.40
N GLU A 389 16.23 12.01 5.15
CA GLU A 389 15.65 13.35 5.27
C GLU A 389 15.51 13.78 6.73
N ILE A 390 15.16 12.84 7.62
CA ILE A 390 15.08 13.10 9.08
C ILE A 390 16.47 13.42 9.64
N LEU A 391 17.50 12.68 9.25
CA LEU A 391 18.86 12.93 9.69
C LEU A 391 19.37 14.30 9.20
N GLU A 392 19.12 14.64 7.93
CA GLU A 392 19.48 15.94 7.38
C GLU A 392 18.74 17.08 8.11
N GLY A 393 17.43 16.94 8.33
CA GLY A 393 16.63 17.96 9.01
C GLY A 393 17.02 18.17 10.48
N ALA A 394 17.54 17.13 11.15
CA ALA A 394 18.08 17.22 12.50
C ALA A 394 19.56 17.66 12.55
N ASN A 395 20.24 17.82 11.41
CA ASN A 395 21.66 18.16 11.40
C ASN A 395 21.90 19.66 11.68
N LEU A 396 21.97 20.02 12.96
CA LEU A 396 22.25 21.39 13.42
C LEU A 396 23.66 21.89 13.04
N GLY A 397 24.55 21.00 12.61
CA GLY A 397 25.89 21.35 12.13
C GLY A 397 25.93 21.77 10.66
N ASP A 398 24.88 21.47 9.88
CA ASP A 398 24.82 21.80 8.45
C ASP A 398 24.27 23.20 8.21
N ARG A 399 24.73 23.91 7.17
CA ARG A 399 24.15 25.19 6.72
C ARG A 399 22.66 25.12 6.38
N ASN A 400 22.14 23.93 6.09
CA ASN A 400 20.75 23.69 5.72
C ASN A 400 19.79 23.87 6.91
N HIS A 401 20.28 23.86 8.16
CA HIS A 401 19.43 23.98 9.37
C HIS A 401 18.72 25.32 9.51
N ILE A 402 19.21 26.40 8.88
CA ILE A 402 18.60 27.74 8.93
C ILE A 402 17.57 27.98 7.82
N LEU A 403 17.37 27.01 6.94
CA LEU A 403 16.52 27.16 5.77
C LEU A 403 15.13 26.52 6.04
N ASP A 404 14.07 27.08 5.46
CA ASP A 404 12.69 26.58 5.56
C ASP A 404 12.48 25.30 4.76
N SER A 405 11.66 24.34 5.21
CA SER A 405 11.40 23.09 4.47
C SER A 405 11.10 23.29 2.97
N SER A 406 11.67 22.44 2.11
CA SER A 406 11.49 22.52 0.65
C SER A 406 11.41 21.13 0.03
N ASN A 407 10.45 20.93 -0.88
CA ASN A 407 10.29 19.69 -1.66
C ASN A 407 11.29 19.58 -2.83
N THR A 408 12.53 19.96 -2.60
CA THR A 408 13.62 19.91 -3.59
C THR A 408 14.81 19.20 -2.98
N PRO A 409 15.53 18.36 -3.75
CA PRO A 409 16.75 17.73 -3.27
C PRO A 409 17.74 18.76 -2.72
N VAL A 410 18.52 18.35 -1.72
CA VAL A 410 19.56 19.20 -1.13
C VAL A 410 20.88 18.47 -1.03
N ASP A 411 21.97 19.21 -1.23
CA ASP A 411 23.32 18.72 -0.98
C ASP A 411 23.58 18.73 0.53
N SER A 412 23.76 17.54 1.10
CA SER A 412 24.16 17.36 2.51
C SER A 412 25.66 17.50 2.68
N SER A 413 26.10 18.04 3.82
CA SER A 413 27.51 17.95 4.25
C SER A 413 27.90 16.53 4.68
N LEU A 414 26.94 15.67 5.01
CA LEU A 414 27.18 14.29 5.46
C LEU A 414 27.44 13.37 4.26
N PRO A 415 28.60 12.71 4.18
CA PRO A 415 28.90 11.78 3.09
C PRO A 415 27.88 10.64 3.03
N GLY A 416 27.37 10.34 1.84
CA GLY A 416 26.43 9.24 1.59
C GLY A 416 24.96 9.59 1.80
N LEU A 417 24.66 10.76 2.36
CA LEU A 417 23.30 11.26 2.48
C LEU A 417 22.83 11.87 1.16
N LYS A 418 21.68 11.43 0.66
CA LYS A 418 21.06 11.95 -0.57
C LYS A 418 19.57 12.27 -0.33
N PRO A 419 19.26 13.32 0.43
CA PRO A 419 17.87 13.66 0.74
C PRO A 419 17.11 14.05 -0.53
N ALA A 420 15.93 13.48 -0.73
CA ALA A 420 15.04 13.81 -1.84
C ALA A 420 14.37 15.19 -1.64
N PHE A 421 14.25 15.62 -0.38
CA PHE A 421 13.77 16.94 0.02
C PHE A 421 14.47 17.40 1.28
N ARG A 422 14.28 18.67 1.65
CA ARG A 422 14.81 19.25 2.88
C ARG A 422 13.70 19.50 3.88
N LEU A 423 13.91 19.04 5.11
CA LEU A 423 13.12 19.43 6.27
C LEU A 423 13.89 20.48 7.08
N SER A 424 13.19 21.47 7.62
CA SER A 424 13.72 22.34 8.66
C SER A 424 13.86 21.55 9.98
N PRO A 425 14.74 21.97 10.91
CA PRO A 425 14.79 21.37 12.24
C PRO A 425 13.44 21.42 12.97
N GLU A 426 12.67 22.48 12.76
CA GLU A 426 11.34 22.65 13.35
C GLU A 426 10.34 21.63 12.81
N ASP A 427 10.24 21.47 11.49
CA ASP A 427 9.32 20.49 10.88
C ASP A 427 9.75 19.06 11.18
N THR A 428 11.06 18.80 11.23
CA THR A 428 11.61 17.50 11.66
C THR A 428 11.14 17.17 13.07
N TYR A 429 11.30 18.09 14.01
CA TYR A 429 10.86 17.92 15.39
C TYR A 429 9.34 17.72 15.50
N ARG A 430 8.55 18.57 14.80
CA ARG A 430 7.09 18.49 14.77
C ARG A 430 6.60 17.16 14.23
N PHE A 431 7.23 16.64 13.17
CA PHE A 431 6.89 15.33 12.63
C PHE A 431 7.25 14.19 13.59
N LEU A 432 8.44 14.20 14.19
CA LEU A 432 8.83 13.18 15.20
C LEU A 432 7.86 13.15 16.39
N LYS A 433 7.30 14.30 16.77
CA LYS A 433 6.27 14.38 17.82
C LYS A 433 4.99 13.60 17.47
N THR A 434 4.70 13.35 16.20
CA THR A 434 3.45 12.65 15.80
C THR A 434 3.40 11.18 16.22
N PHE A 435 4.53 10.53 16.50
CA PHE A 435 4.57 9.10 16.85
C PHE A 435 5.40 8.75 18.09
N THR A 436 6.06 9.74 18.72
CA THR A 436 6.93 9.51 19.90
C THR A 436 6.19 9.44 21.23
N ASN A 437 4.86 9.34 21.21
CA ASN A 437 4.00 9.29 22.40
C ASN A 437 4.12 7.99 23.22
N ASN A 438 4.58 6.90 22.60
CA ASN A 438 4.90 5.62 23.24
C ASN A 438 6.05 4.92 22.51
N LEU A 439 6.70 3.94 23.14
CA LEU A 439 7.86 3.24 22.57
C LEU A 439 7.49 2.27 21.43
N ALA A 440 6.32 1.64 21.49
CA ALA A 440 5.87 0.69 20.48
C ALA A 440 5.72 1.34 19.09
N ASN A 441 5.20 2.58 19.06
CA ASN A 441 5.05 3.37 17.84
C ASN A 441 6.40 3.74 17.21
N GLN A 442 7.51 3.76 17.98
CA GLN A 442 8.82 4.20 17.50
C GLN A 442 9.64 3.08 16.84
N ILE A 443 9.22 1.82 16.98
CA ILE A 443 9.95 0.65 16.48
C ILE A 443 10.27 0.76 14.98
N PRO A 444 9.32 1.12 14.09
CA PRO A 444 9.62 1.24 12.66
C PRO A 444 10.65 2.33 12.34
N PHE A 445 10.56 3.48 13.01
CA PHE A 445 11.52 4.57 12.86
C PHE A 445 12.93 4.14 13.28
N HIS A 446 13.08 3.49 14.45
CA HIS A 446 14.38 3.00 14.91
C HIS A 446 14.99 1.99 13.93
N ALA A 447 14.19 1.08 13.39
CA ALA A 447 14.65 0.13 12.37
C ALA A 447 15.09 0.83 11.07
N GLY A 448 14.49 1.98 10.72
CA GLY A 448 14.96 2.84 9.63
C GLY A 448 16.32 3.48 9.94
N MET A 449 16.45 4.09 11.11
CA MET A 449 17.69 4.73 11.57
C MET A 449 18.86 3.75 11.71
N ASP A 450 18.61 2.51 12.16
CA ASP A 450 19.64 1.46 12.25
C ASP A 450 20.19 1.08 10.86
N ARG A 451 19.30 0.94 9.87
CA ARG A 451 19.67 0.68 8.46
C ARG A 451 20.46 1.84 7.88
N LEU A 452 20.01 3.07 8.10
CA LEU A 452 20.73 4.27 7.67
C LEU A 452 22.11 4.35 8.31
N THR A 453 22.20 4.16 9.63
CA THR A 453 23.48 4.22 10.37
C THR A 453 24.48 3.22 9.81
N THR A 454 24.04 1.98 9.57
CA THR A 454 24.87 0.94 8.95
C THR A 454 25.39 1.40 7.58
N ARG A 455 24.50 1.90 6.71
CA ARG A 455 24.85 2.41 5.38
C ARG A 455 25.84 3.57 5.44
N LEU A 456 25.63 4.55 6.32
CA LEU A 456 26.52 5.71 6.46
C LEU A 456 27.90 5.31 6.98
N VAL A 457 27.99 4.39 7.94
CA VAL A 457 29.28 3.89 8.43
C VAL A 457 30.02 3.13 7.34
N ASP A 458 29.34 2.25 6.60
CA ASP A 458 29.92 1.49 5.49
C ASP A 458 30.45 2.40 4.37
N GLU A 459 29.78 3.52 4.10
CA GLU A 459 30.23 4.51 3.12
C GLU A 459 31.33 5.46 3.65
N ALA A 460 31.24 5.86 4.92
CA ALA A 460 32.13 6.85 5.51
C ALA A 460 33.50 6.29 5.91
N VAL A 461 33.57 5.04 6.41
CA VAL A 461 34.84 4.44 6.87
C VAL A 461 35.89 4.35 5.75
N PRO A 462 35.57 3.82 4.54
CA PRO A 462 36.54 3.80 3.44
C PRO A 462 36.99 5.21 3.03
N GLN A 463 36.07 6.19 3.05
CA GLN A 463 36.41 7.57 2.71
C GLN A 463 37.31 8.21 3.75
N MET A 464 37.00 8.04 5.04
CA MET A 464 37.82 8.50 6.17
C MET A 464 39.24 7.95 6.09
N ILE A 465 39.40 6.64 5.83
CA ILE A 465 40.73 6.01 5.67
C ILE A 465 41.46 6.64 4.49
N LYS A 466 40.77 6.87 3.37
CA LYS A 466 41.36 7.44 2.16
C LYS A 466 41.75 8.91 2.33
N SER A 467 40.96 9.71 3.05
CA SER A 467 41.22 11.13 3.27
C SER A 467 42.04 11.43 4.52
N ASN A 468 42.27 10.44 5.39
CA ASN A 468 42.89 10.58 6.71
C ASN A 468 42.23 11.67 7.57
N ASP A 469 40.90 11.74 7.50
CA ASP A 469 40.10 12.79 8.12
C ASP A 469 39.06 12.20 9.07
N PRO A 470 39.38 12.10 10.38
CA PRO A 470 38.52 11.43 11.35
C PRO A 470 37.21 12.18 11.65
N THR A 471 37.13 13.48 11.34
CA THR A 471 35.95 14.30 11.69
C THR A 471 34.70 13.86 10.94
N ARG A 472 34.84 13.13 9.83
CA ARG A 472 33.71 12.63 9.04
C ARG A 472 32.79 11.68 9.81
N LEU A 473 33.36 10.85 10.69
CA LEU A 473 32.55 9.99 11.56
C LEU A 473 31.95 10.79 12.71
N ASP A 474 32.69 11.76 13.24
CA ASP A 474 32.20 12.65 14.30
C ASP A 474 30.97 13.45 13.84
N ASP A 475 30.97 13.94 12.60
CA ASP A 475 29.83 14.66 12.00
C ASP A 475 28.59 13.76 11.87
N ILE A 476 28.78 12.52 11.42
CA ILE A 476 27.70 11.52 11.32
C ILE A 476 27.13 11.20 12.71
N PHE A 477 27.98 10.91 13.69
CA PHE A 477 27.53 10.63 15.06
C PHE A 477 26.90 11.86 15.73
N GLY A 478 27.38 13.07 15.42
CA GLY A 478 26.79 14.32 15.86
C GLY A 478 25.36 14.48 15.33
N ALA A 479 25.16 14.27 14.03
CA ALA A 479 23.83 14.33 13.42
C ALA A 479 22.87 13.25 13.97
N LEU A 480 23.34 12.01 14.13
CA LEU A 480 22.55 10.93 14.75
C LEU A 480 22.20 11.26 16.22
N GLY A 481 23.12 11.89 16.95
CA GLY A 481 22.90 12.40 18.30
C GLY A 481 21.81 13.47 18.35
N ASN A 482 21.75 14.37 17.36
CA ASN A 482 20.71 15.39 17.26
C ASN A 482 19.32 14.77 17.00
N VAL A 483 19.22 13.79 16.10
CA VAL A 483 17.98 13.02 15.87
C VAL A 483 17.49 12.42 17.18
N ARG A 484 18.38 11.78 17.94
CA ARG A 484 18.06 11.21 19.25
C ARG A 484 17.61 12.28 20.25
N GLY A 485 18.25 13.45 20.24
CA GLY A 485 17.83 14.59 21.04
C GLY A 485 16.40 15.03 20.73
N PHE A 486 16.06 15.17 19.45
CA PHE A 486 14.72 15.55 19.02
C PHE A 486 13.67 14.53 19.45
N GLU A 487 13.96 13.23 19.30
CA GLU A 487 13.07 12.15 19.74
C GLU A 487 12.81 12.19 21.25
N LEU A 488 13.85 12.40 22.05
CA LEU A 488 13.74 12.50 23.51
C LEU A 488 12.90 13.71 23.92
N THR A 489 13.16 14.88 23.34
CA THR A 489 12.38 16.10 23.61
C THR A 489 10.93 15.95 23.16
N ALA A 490 10.68 15.34 22.00
CA ALA A 490 9.33 15.10 21.50
C ALA A 490 8.55 14.17 22.44
N ARG A 491 9.21 13.14 22.99
CA ARG A 491 8.64 12.24 23.99
C ARG A 491 8.36 12.94 25.33
N GLU A 492 9.27 13.79 25.80
CA GLU A 492 9.07 14.59 27.02
C GLU A 492 7.87 15.53 26.88
N ALA A 493 7.68 16.15 25.71
CA ALA A 493 6.51 16.98 25.45
C ALA A 493 5.18 16.21 25.62
N TRP A 494 5.14 14.91 25.29
CA TRP A 494 3.98 14.05 25.56
C TRP A 494 3.81 13.69 27.03
N GLY A 495 4.91 13.45 27.75
CA GLY A 495 4.88 13.23 29.21
C GLY A 495 4.27 14.42 29.94
N ASN A 496 4.79 15.62 29.65
CA ASN A 496 4.29 16.86 30.22
C ASN A 496 2.82 17.12 29.86
N ALA A 497 2.40 16.83 28.63
CA ALA A 497 0.99 16.97 28.22
C ALA A 497 0.06 16.00 28.96
N LYS A 498 0.49 14.75 29.20
CA LYS A 498 -0.28 13.78 29.99
C LYS A 498 -0.38 14.20 31.46
N ASP A 499 0.71 14.72 32.03
CA ASP A 499 0.74 15.21 33.40
C ASP A 499 -0.13 16.47 33.57
N GLN A 500 -0.09 17.39 32.60
CA GLN A 500 -0.98 18.55 32.55
C GLN A 500 -2.44 18.15 32.39
N ALA A 501 -2.78 17.22 31.50
CA ALA A 501 -4.15 16.72 31.35
C ALA A 501 -4.64 15.98 32.61
N ALA A 502 -3.76 15.24 33.29
CA ALA A 502 -4.08 14.60 34.57
C ALA A 502 -4.29 15.63 35.68
N GLU A 503 -3.50 16.71 35.70
CA GLU A 503 -3.65 17.81 36.65
C GLU A 503 -4.90 18.65 36.37
N GLU A 504 -5.22 18.93 35.10
CA GLU A 504 -6.48 19.57 34.70
C GLU A 504 -7.69 18.71 35.02
N THR A 505 -7.60 17.38 34.85
CA THR A 505 -8.66 16.45 35.26
C THR A 505 -8.81 16.41 36.78
N ARG A 506 -7.70 16.45 37.53
CA ARG A 506 -7.72 16.57 38.99
C ARG A 506 -8.25 17.92 39.45
N GLN A 507 -7.96 19.00 38.74
CA GLN A 507 -8.48 20.35 39.02
C GLN A 507 -9.97 20.44 38.66
N LEU A 508 -10.43 19.82 37.58
CA LEU A 508 -11.84 19.73 37.24
C LEU A 508 -12.59 18.82 38.23
N GLN A 509 -12.00 17.71 38.66
CA GLN A 509 -12.55 16.86 39.72
C GLN A 509 -12.53 17.57 41.07
N SER A 510 -11.50 18.36 41.39
CA SER A 510 -11.42 19.14 42.62
C SER A 510 -12.29 20.40 42.57
N LEU A 511 -12.63 20.91 41.38
CA LEU A 511 -13.67 21.93 41.16
C LEU A 511 -15.07 21.31 41.22
N LEU A 512 -15.28 20.07 40.79
CA LEU A 512 -16.55 19.35 40.95
C LEU A 512 -16.79 18.93 42.41
N ILE A 513 -15.74 18.50 43.11
CA ILE A 513 -15.76 18.22 44.55
C ILE A 513 -15.75 19.54 45.36
N GLY A 514 -15.09 20.58 44.85
CA GLY A 514 -15.02 21.92 45.44
C GLY A 514 -16.30 22.74 45.23
N ASN A 515 -17.06 22.50 44.17
CA ASN A 515 -18.39 23.10 43.99
C ASN A 515 -19.46 22.42 44.87
N ALA A 516 -19.14 21.30 45.52
CA ALA A 516 -19.93 20.78 46.64
C ALA A 516 -19.56 21.45 47.98
N MET A 517 -18.47 22.24 48.05
CA MET A 517 -18.02 22.97 49.24
C MET A 517 -17.51 24.38 48.90
N GLY A 518 -18.43 25.30 48.61
CA GLY A 518 -18.37 26.76 48.85
C GLY A 518 -17.09 27.60 48.62
N VAL A 519 -17.27 28.66 47.80
CA VAL A 519 -16.77 30.05 47.95
C VAL A 519 -15.38 30.45 47.37
N VAL A 520 -15.45 31.27 46.31
CA VAL A 520 -14.68 32.50 45.93
C VAL A 520 -13.15 32.45 45.77
N GLY A 521 -12.66 32.85 44.58
CA GLY A 521 -11.56 33.82 44.48
C GLY A 521 -10.50 33.64 43.38
N LEU A 522 -10.54 34.59 42.42
CA LEU A 522 -9.41 35.24 41.73
C LEU A 522 -8.71 34.61 40.51
N ALA A 523 -8.56 35.47 39.51
CA ALA A 523 -7.90 35.34 38.22
C ALA A 523 -6.37 35.34 38.32
N PHE A 524 -5.66 34.96 37.24
CA PHE A 524 -4.72 35.85 36.51
C PHE A 524 -4.17 35.21 35.22
N GLU A 525 -3.96 36.09 34.24
CA GLU A 525 -3.32 35.92 32.94
C GLU A 525 -1.80 35.65 33.01
N GLY A 526 -1.24 35.12 31.91
CA GLY A 526 0.10 35.53 31.46
C GLY A 526 1.01 34.40 31.00
N GLY A 527 1.13 34.23 29.68
CA GLY A 527 2.07 33.31 29.06
C GLY A 527 3.54 33.72 29.22
N LYS A 528 4.45 32.75 29.03
CA LYS A 528 5.87 33.00 28.76
C LYS A 528 6.47 31.98 27.80
N ALA A 529 7.18 32.52 26.82
CA ALA A 529 8.09 31.85 25.90
C ALA A 529 9.19 31.09 26.67
N MET A 530 9.50 29.87 26.21
CA MET A 530 10.64 29.09 26.72
C MET A 530 11.85 29.24 25.80
N ILE A 531 12.92 29.74 26.41
CA ILE A 531 14.29 29.78 25.88
C ILE A 531 14.92 28.42 26.16
N TYR A 532 15.40 27.72 25.13
CA TYR A 532 16.21 26.52 25.28
C TYR A 532 17.68 26.92 25.55
N THR A 533 18.21 26.46 26.67
CA THR A 533 19.66 26.39 26.90
C THR A 533 19.99 25.03 27.53
N GLY A 534 20.94 24.34 26.89
CA GLY A 534 21.35 22.98 27.21
C GLY A 534 22.04 22.84 28.57
N LEU A 535 21.95 21.63 29.10
CA LEU A 535 22.69 21.19 30.27
C LEU A 535 23.53 19.97 29.90
N SER A 536 24.78 20.25 29.54
CA SER A 536 25.86 19.28 29.58
C SER A 536 26.55 19.39 30.94
N ALA A 537 26.71 18.23 31.60
CA ALA A 537 27.68 17.92 32.63
C ALA A 537 27.64 18.70 33.97
N VAL A 538 27.14 18.04 35.02
CA VAL A 538 27.73 18.18 36.37
C VAL A 538 27.80 16.80 37.05
N CYS A 539 29.02 16.29 37.17
CA CYS A 539 29.36 15.20 38.08
C CYS A 539 29.32 15.72 39.53
N PRO A 540 28.66 15.05 40.49
CA PRO A 540 28.64 15.52 41.87
C PRO A 540 29.85 14.97 42.65
N THR A 541 30.78 15.85 43.03
CA THR A 541 31.75 15.55 44.10
C THR A 541 31.10 15.80 45.46
N THR A 542 30.92 14.73 46.20
CA THR A 542 30.50 14.66 47.59
C THR A 542 31.54 15.22 48.56
N THR A 543 31.15 16.08 49.50
CA THR A 543 31.79 16.19 50.82
C THR A 543 30.73 16.57 51.90
N PRO A 544 30.80 16.03 53.13
CA PRO A 544 29.66 15.91 54.07
C PRO A 544 29.62 17.05 55.13
N PRO A 545 28.56 17.12 55.99
CA PRO A 545 28.26 18.31 56.77
C PRO A 545 29.10 18.49 58.04
N ARG A 546 29.31 19.77 58.39
CA ARG A 546 29.95 20.24 59.62
C ARG A 546 29.11 19.90 60.86
N MET A 547 29.72 19.18 61.80
CA MET A 547 29.25 19.05 63.18
C MET A 547 30.14 19.93 64.08
N SER A 548 29.52 20.82 64.85
CA SER A 548 30.19 21.74 65.77
C SER A 548 30.49 21.07 67.10
N LEU A 549 31.75 21.13 67.57
CA LEU A 549 32.05 21.05 69.00
C LEU A 549 33.36 21.81 69.31
N ARG A 550 33.23 22.80 70.20
CA ARG A 550 34.31 23.55 70.84
C ARG A 550 35.20 22.59 71.65
N VAL A 551 36.51 22.87 71.73
CA VAL A 551 37.22 23.35 72.94
C VAL A 551 38.73 23.45 72.68
N ARG A 552 39.25 24.66 72.94
CA ARG A 552 40.58 25.13 73.43
C ARG A 552 41.90 24.42 73.07
N SER A 553 42.85 25.28 72.68
CA SER A 553 44.25 25.39 73.19
C SER A 553 45.19 24.23 72.78
N THR A 554 46.37 24.40 72.18
CA THR A 554 47.41 25.43 72.29
C THR A 554 48.53 25.09 71.28
N ARG A 555 49.16 26.13 70.72
CA ARG A 555 50.63 26.33 70.55
C ARG A 555 51.50 25.38 69.68
N SER A 556 52.42 26.05 68.95
CA SER A 556 53.70 25.57 68.34
C SER A 556 53.55 24.62 67.16
N GLU A 557 54.36 24.61 66.11
CA GLU A 557 55.53 25.36 65.60
C GLU A 557 55.68 24.79 64.17
N ARG A 558 55.81 25.61 63.13
CA ARG A 558 57.03 25.78 62.32
C ARG A 558 57.75 24.51 61.82
N LEU A 559 58.09 24.58 60.52
CA LEU A 559 59.11 23.83 59.76
C LEU A 559 58.61 22.47 59.25
N THR A 560 58.64 22.16 57.96
CA THR A 560 59.54 22.53 56.84
C THR A 560 58.79 22.53 55.52
#